data_AF-A0A2V6MZ25-F1
#
_entry.id   AF-A0A2V6MZ25-F1
#
_cell.length_a   1.000
_cell.length_b   1.000
_cell.length_c   1.000
_cell.angle_alpha   90.00
_cell.angle_beta   90.00
_cell.angle_gamma   90.00
#
_symmetry.space_group_name_H-M   'P 1'
#
loop_
_entity.id
_entity.type
_entity.pdbx_description
1 polymer ?
#
loop_
_entity_poly.entity_id
_entity_poly.type
_entity_poly.pdbx_seq_one_letter_code
_entity_poly.pdbx_strand_id
1 'polypeptide(L)'
;QTVLQLQHPQSHRKALLLQADMDVDADGSDGDRMPIGTGAPTNFKPFTSFKWAKKTPAPNPYLAGTEERLKRAEDEFAARTTAPERKRDLRNAITQLRAEVGTLKKFSFLIGTTDPYMVIPGAFTHGHDAAKTGDYALVIFGDGIYPAIVGDIGPNDKVGEASFRIAKQINPQATPYNRPVSDLKVTYLIFLGTADPQFGPPDLEKLQEQCQKFVDEIGGSTVPLHHWENIIPPPPTPTPSPTPTVSPSPTSTSSPGPSSPPAAPPSATFAFPISSPTPGR
;
A
#
# COMPACT_ATOMS: atom_id res chain seq x y z
N GLN A 1 -5.86 -6.29 28.67
CA GLN A 1 -4.62 -5.88 27.99
C GLN A 1 -3.54 -5.69 29.03
N THR A 2 -2.29 -5.95 28.68
CA THR A 2 -1.13 -5.79 29.56
C THR A 2 -0.15 -4.81 28.92
N VAL A 3 0.47 -3.93 29.72
CA VAL A 3 1.45 -2.95 29.26
C VAL A 3 2.68 -3.03 30.14
N LEU A 4 3.86 -3.16 29.53
CA LEU A 4 5.14 -3.20 30.24
C LEU A 4 6.15 -2.29 29.54
N GLN A 5 6.76 -1.39 30.30
CA GLN A 5 7.95 -0.66 29.85
C GLN A 5 9.18 -1.45 30.28
N LEU A 6 10.05 -1.73 29.31
CA LEU A 6 11.22 -2.56 29.47
C LEU A 6 12.47 -1.73 29.17
N GLN A 7 13.52 -1.97 29.95
CA GLN A 7 14.87 -1.51 29.63
C GLN A 7 15.84 -2.65 29.85
N HIS A 8 16.54 -3.06 28.79
CA HIS A 8 17.55 -4.10 28.92
C HIS A 8 18.76 -3.58 29.71
N PRO A 9 19.24 -4.28 30.75
CA PRO A 9 20.21 -3.71 31.69
C PRO A 9 21.59 -3.44 31.08
N GLN A 10 22.03 -4.20 30.08
CA GLN A 10 23.35 -4.03 29.47
C GLN A 10 23.33 -3.14 28.23
N SER A 11 22.39 -3.35 27.31
CA SER A 11 22.29 -2.57 26.06
C SER A 11 21.56 -1.25 26.26
N HIS A 12 20.87 -1.09 27.39
CA HIS A 12 19.98 0.03 27.68
C HIS A 12 18.84 0.22 26.66
N ARG A 13 18.62 -0.76 25.76
CA ARG A 13 17.51 -0.75 24.80
C ARG A 13 16.20 -0.69 25.56
N LYS A 14 15.44 0.37 25.28
CA LYS A 14 14.09 0.55 25.78
C LYS A 14 13.09 -0.08 24.83
N ALA A 15 12.11 -0.77 25.38
CA ALA A 15 11.00 -1.30 24.61
C ALA A 15 9.68 -1.12 25.37
N LEU A 16 8.60 -0.95 24.62
CA LEU A 16 7.24 -0.99 25.13
C LEU A 16 6.59 -2.28 24.66
N LEU A 17 6.15 -3.12 25.61
CA LEU A 17 5.42 -4.34 25.33
C LEU A 17 3.94 -4.12 25.64
N LEU A 18 3.09 -4.48 24.68
CA LEU A 18 1.64 -4.50 24.81
C LEU A 18 1.12 -5.91 24.51
N GLN A 19 0.15 -6.38 25.28
CA GLN A 19 -0.56 -7.63 25.00
C GLN A 19 -2.05 -7.37 24.82
N ALA A 20 -2.58 -7.71 23.64
CA ALA A 20 -3.94 -7.42 23.22
C ALA A 20 -4.49 -8.48 22.24
N ASP A 21 -5.75 -8.29 21.84
CA ASP A 21 -6.31 -8.85 20.61
C ASP A 21 -5.73 -8.14 19.38
N MET A 22 -6.19 -8.48 18.18
CA MET A 22 -5.80 -7.78 16.96
C MET A 22 -7.01 -7.46 16.09
N ASP A 23 -7.33 -6.18 15.97
CA ASP A 23 -8.13 -5.57 14.92
C ASP A 23 -7.28 -5.20 13.71
N VAL A 24 -7.97 -4.94 12.60
CA VAL A 24 -7.38 -4.62 11.31
C VAL A 24 -7.40 -3.12 11.07
N ASP A 25 -6.23 -2.56 10.80
CA ASP A 25 -6.09 -1.25 10.19
C ASP A 25 -5.81 -1.42 8.69
N ALA A 26 -6.72 -0.90 7.87
CA ALA A 26 -6.63 -0.94 6.41
C ALA A 26 -6.28 0.43 5.81
N ASP A 27 -5.99 1.42 6.64
CA ASP A 27 -5.83 2.81 6.27
C ASP A 27 -4.57 3.07 5.44
N GLY A 28 -4.51 4.30 4.94
CA GLY A 28 -3.37 4.84 4.26
C GLY A 28 -3.37 4.62 2.75
N SER A 29 -2.58 5.45 2.08
CA SER A 29 -2.54 5.49 0.62
C SER A 29 -1.24 6.12 0.13
N ASP A 30 -0.73 5.63 -1.00
CA ASP A 30 0.45 6.18 -1.65
C ASP A 30 0.19 6.37 -3.14
N GLY A 31 0.15 7.63 -3.59
CA GLY A 31 -0.02 7.94 -5.01
C GLY A 31 1.19 7.57 -5.88
N ASP A 32 2.35 7.31 -5.28
CA ASP A 32 3.55 6.89 -6.01
C ASP A 32 3.63 5.34 -6.17
N ARG A 33 2.89 4.58 -5.36
CA ARG A 33 2.94 3.10 -5.33
C ARG A 33 1.62 2.41 -5.66
N MET A 34 0.47 3.08 -5.50
CA MET A 34 -0.83 2.48 -5.81
C MET A 34 -1.32 2.86 -7.20
N PRO A 35 -1.82 1.91 -8.00
CA PRO A 35 -2.59 2.25 -9.19
C PRO A 35 -3.90 2.95 -8.79
N ILE A 36 -4.45 3.76 -9.71
CA ILE A 36 -5.74 4.42 -9.52
C ILE A 36 -6.85 3.35 -9.57
N GLY A 37 -7.45 3.00 -8.42
CA GLY A 37 -8.63 2.14 -8.31
C GLY A 37 -8.71 1.48 -6.92
N THR A 38 -9.78 0.81 -6.50
CA THR A 38 -11.22 1.12 -6.55
C THR A 38 -11.76 0.82 -5.16
N GLY A 39 -12.52 1.75 -4.57
CA GLY A 39 -13.30 1.51 -3.35
C GLY A 39 -12.48 1.44 -2.05
N ALA A 40 -12.78 2.37 -1.14
CA ALA A 40 -12.33 2.33 0.24
C ALA A 40 -13.37 1.61 1.11
N PRO A 41 -12.97 0.77 2.09
CA PRO A 41 -13.86 0.35 3.16
C PRO A 41 -14.59 1.54 3.81
N THR A 42 -15.78 1.33 4.37
CA THR A 42 -16.62 2.38 4.97
C THR A 42 -15.89 3.26 6.00
N ASN A 43 -14.96 2.70 6.77
CA ASN A 43 -14.22 3.40 7.83
C ASN A 43 -12.78 3.75 7.44
N PHE A 44 -12.42 3.52 6.18
CA PHE A 44 -11.06 3.74 5.70
C PHE A 44 -10.71 5.22 5.67
N LYS A 45 -9.51 5.53 6.15
CA LYS A 45 -8.87 6.83 5.97
C LYS A 45 -7.70 6.67 5.01
N PRO A 46 -7.53 7.57 4.03
CA PRO A 46 -6.38 7.50 3.12
C PRO A 46 -5.07 7.98 3.78
N PHE A 47 -5.05 8.17 5.10
CA PHE A 47 -3.95 8.75 5.85
C PHE A 47 -3.58 7.82 7.01
N THR A 48 -2.28 7.61 7.21
CA THR A 48 -1.72 7.17 8.48
C THR A 48 -0.91 8.31 9.11
N SER A 49 -0.53 8.16 10.37
CA SER A 49 0.37 9.12 11.04
C SER A 49 1.77 9.11 10.43
N PHE A 50 2.26 7.94 9.99
CA PHE A 50 3.52 7.80 9.27
C PHE A 50 3.36 8.29 7.83
N LYS A 51 4.01 9.40 7.49
CA LYS A 51 3.90 10.05 6.19
C LYS A 51 5.20 10.66 5.72
N TRP A 52 5.38 10.73 4.40
CA TRP A 52 6.55 11.34 3.76
C TRP A 52 6.13 12.18 2.56
N ALA A 53 7.00 13.10 2.13
CA ALA A 53 6.73 13.91 0.95
C ALA A 53 6.64 13.03 -0.31
N LYS A 54 5.68 13.31 -1.18
CA LYS A 54 5.54 12.61 -2.47
C LYS A 54 6.81 12.73 -3.29
N LYS A 55 7.14 11.65 -4.01
CA LYS A 55 8.29 11.59 -4.91
C LYS A 55 7.92 11.89 -6.36
N THR A 56 6.65 11.71 -6.73
CA THR A 56 6.17 11.92 -8.10
C THR A 56 4.97 12.89 -8.15
N PRO A 57 4.64 13.45 -9.32
CA PRO A 57 3.44 14.26 -9.49
C PRO A 57 2.15 13.42 -9.59
N ALA A 58 2.22 12.08 -9.50
CA ALA A 58 1.04 11.22 -9.61
C ALA A 58 0.02 11.57 -8.50
N PRO A 59 -1.26 11.80 -8.84
CA PRO A 59 -2.25 12.13 -7.83
C PRO A 59 -2.50 10.95 -6.90
N ASN A 60 -2.79 11.23 -5.63
CA ASN A 60 -3.26 10.19 -4.71
C ASN A 60 -4.62 9.63 -5.21
N PRO A 61 -4.85 8.31 -5.24
CA PRO A 61 -6.11 7.72 -5.72
C PRO A 61 -7.38 8.26 -5.05
N TYR A 62 -7.28 8.71 -3.80
CA TYR A 62 -8.41 9.24 -3.03
C TYR A 62 -8.56 10.76 -3.13
N LEU A 63 -7.68 11.45 -3.86
CA LEU A 63 -7.70 12.90 -3.98
C LEU A 63 -8.97 13.38 -4.70
N ALA A 64 -9.29 12.80 -5.87
CA ALA A 64 -10.41 13.25 -6.69
C ALA A 64 -11.75 13.13 -5.95
N GLY A 65 -12.01 12.00 -5.28
CA GLY A 65 -13.22 11.81 -4.49
C GLY A 65 -13.30 12.72 -3.27
N THR A 66 -12.15 13.12 -2.70
CA THR A 66 -12.09 14.07 -1.58
C THR A 66 -12.33 15.50 -2.07
N GLU A 67 -11.80 15.89 -3.23
CA GLU A 67 -12.10 17.18 -3.86
C GLU A 67 -13.57 17.30 -4.25
N GLU A 68 -14.20 16.22 -4.71
CA GLU A 68 -15.64 16.21 -4.98
C GLU A 68 -16.46 16.36 -3.70
N ARG A 69 -16.08 15.67 -2.61
CA ARG A 69 -16.71 15.86 -1.29
C ARG A 69 -16.58 17.29 -0.79
N LEU A 70 -15.40 17.90 -0.94
CA LEU A 70 -15.16 19.30 -0.61
C LEU A 70 -16.08 20.22 -1.41
N LYS A 71 -16.12 20.05 -2.74
CA LYS A 71 -16.97 20.85 -3.62
C LYS A 71 -18.45 20.76 -3.21
N ARG A 72 -18.96 19.55 -2.97
CA ARG A 72 -20.35 19.36 -2.52
C ARG A 72 -20.63 20.06 -1.19
N ALA A 73 -19.71 19.99 -0.24
CA ALA A 73 -19.87 20.68 1.05
C ALA A 73 -19.85 22.21 0.90
N GLU A 74 -18.99 22.74 0.03
CA GLU A 74 -18.92 24.18 -0.29
C GLU A 74 -20.21 24.66 -0.99
N ASP A 75 -20.71 23.90 -1.96
CA ASP A 75 -21.96 24.18 -2.66
C ASP A 75 -23.16 24.16 -1.69
N GLU A 76 -23.24 23.16 -0.80
CA GLU A 76 -24.28 23.08 0.24
C GLU A 76 -24.18 24.26 1.22
N PHE A 77 -22.96 24.66 1.61
CA PHE A 77 -22.76 25.78 2.51
C PHE A 77 -23.20 27.12 1.89
N ALA A 78 -22.95 27.29 0.59
CA ALA A 78 -23.33 28.47 -0.19
C ALA A 78 -24.84 28.56 -0.46
N ALA A 79 -25.56 27.44 -0.46
CA ALA A 79 -26.99 27.42 -0.71
C ALA A 79 -27.79 28.26 0.31
N ARG A 80 -28.78 28.99 -0.19
CA ARG A 80 -29.66 29.85 0.63
C ARG A 80 -30.62 29.02 1.49
N THR A 81 -30.89 27.78 1.10
CA THR A 81 -31.82 26.85 1.75
C THR A 81 -31.22 26.11 2.94
N THR A 82 -29.90 26.17 3.14
CA THR A 82 -29.21 25.43 4.19
C THR A 82 -29.44 26.06 5.56
N ALA A 83 -29.92 25.26 6.51
CA ALA A 83 -30.22 25.69 7.87
C ALA A 83 -28.97 26.23 8.61
N PRO A 84 -29.10 27.19 9.54
CA PRO A 84 -27.96 27.77 10.27
C PRO A 84 -27.10 26.74 11.02
N GLU A 85 -27.72 25.74 11.67
CA GLU A 85 -27.01 24.65 12.36
C GLU A 85 -26.19 23.83 11.38
N ARG A 86 -26.79 23.43 10.25
CA ARG A 86 -26.08 22.72 9.18
C ARG A 86 -24.92 23.51 8.61
N LYS A 87 -25.05 24.84 8.48
CA LYS A 87 -23.93 25.71 8.06
C LYS A 87 -22.76 25.70 9.06
N ARG A 88 -23.03 25.56 10.36
CA ARG A 88 -21.97 25.42 11.38
C ARG A 88 -21.21 24.11 11.18
N ASP A 89 -21.91 23.01 10.97
CA ASP A 89 -21.30 21.70 10.74
C ASP A 89 -20.49 21.68 9.43
N LEU A 90 -21.06 22.23 8.36
CA LEU A 90 -20.39 22.35 7.07
C LEU A 90 -19.11 23.19 7.14
N ARG A 91 -19.06 24.25 7.97
CA ARG A 91 -17.83 25.05 8.14
C ARG A 91 -16.69 24.20 8.70
N ASN A 92 -16.98 23.34 9.66
CA ASN A 92 -15.99 22.43 10.23
C ASN A 92 -15.58 21.36 9.20
N ALA A 93 -16.56 20.78 8.51
CA ALA A 93 -16.31 19.78 7.47
C ALA A 93 -15.47 20.33 6.31
N ILE A 94 -15.77 21.54 5.82
CA ILE A 94 -15.00 22.21 4.75
C ILE A 94 -13.56 22.47 5.21
N THR A 95 -13.36 22.93 6.46
CA THR A 95 -12.02 23.14 7.02
C THR A 95 -11.22 21.83 7.03
N GLN A 96 -11.83 20.74 7.50
CA GLN A 96 -11.20 19.42 7.52
C GLN A 96 -10.91 18.91 6.10
N LEU A 97 -11.89 18.96 5.19
CA LEU A 97 -11.74 18.51 3.81
C LEU A 97 -10.66 19.28 3.05
N ARG A 98 -10.52 20.61 3.27
CA ARG A 98 -9.43 21.39 2.70
C ARG A 98 -8.06 20.94 3.21
N ALA A 99 -7.95 20.64 4.50
CA ALA A 99 -6.72 20.11 5.09
C ALA A 99 -6.40 18.71 4.54
N GLU A 100 -7.40 17.84 4.39
CA GLU A 100 -7.27 16.52 3.77
C GLU A 100 -6.77 16.63 2.32
N VAL A 101 -7.40 17.46 1.49
CA VAL A 101 -6.97 17.72 0.10
C VAL A 101 -5.52 18.22 0.07
N GLY A 102 -5.18 19.19 0.92
CA GLY A 102 -3.82 19.73 1.02
C GLY A 102 -2.80 18.66 1.42
N THR A 103 -3.20 17.73 2.27
CA THR A 103 -2.39 16.62 2.74
C THR A 103 -2.16 15.58 1.64
N LEU A 104 -3.23 15.12 0.97
CA LEU A 104 -3.16 14.15 -0.14
C LEU A 104 -2.35 14.66 -1.34
N LYS A 105 -2.31 15.99 -1.54
CA LYS A 105 -1.50 16.62 -2.59
C LYS A 105 0.00 16.61 -2.29
N LYS A 106 0.40 16.55 -1.02
CA LYS A 106 1.80 16.76 -0.59
C LYS A 106 2.48 15.51 -0.08
N PHE A 107 1.72 14.59 0.50
CA PHE A 107 2.27 13.45 1.23
C PHE A 107 1.78 12.12 0.68
N SER A 108 2.61 11.11 0.88
CA SER A 108 2.31 9.69 0.77
C SER A 108 2.33 9.05 2.16
N PHE A 109 1.61 7.94 2.30
CA PHE A 109 1.38 7.24 3.54
C PHE A 109 1.70 5.76 3.39
N LEU A 110 1.76 5.05 4.51
CA LEU A 110 1.73 3.60 4.50
C LEU A 110 0.44 3.10 3.85
N ILE A 111 0.44 1.88 3.35
CA ILE A 111 -0.74 1.23 2.74
C ILE A 111 -1.07 -0.01 3.57
N GLY A 112 -2.23 -0.06 4.20
CA GLY A 112 -2.66 -1.18 5.06
C GLY A 112 -2.49 -2.57 4.43
N THR A 113 -2.75 -2.71 3.13
CA THR A 113 -2.65 -3.98 2.39
C THR A 113 -1.22 -4.39 2.03
N THR A 114 -0.27 -3.46 1.97
CA THR A 114 1.08 -3.73 1.45
C THR A 114 2.19 -3.45 2.44
N ASP A 115 1.98 -2.62 3.45
CA ASP A 115 3.04 -2.20 4.37
C ASP A 115 2.82 -2.83 5.74
N PRO A 116 3.83 -3.49 6.32
CA PRO A 116 3.72 -4.07 7.65
C PRO A 116 3.89 -2.97 8.71
N TYR A 117 2.80 -2.63 9.38
CA TYR A 117 2.83 -1.64 10.46
C TYR A 117 1.86 -2.00 11.58
N MET A 118 2.05 -1.38 12.74
CA MET A 118 1.12 -1.44 13.86
C MET A 118 0.61 -0.05 14.24
N VAL A 119 -0.49 -0.01 14.97
CA VAL A 119 -1.09 1.21 15.50
C VAL A 119 -0.79 1.29 16.99
N ILE A 120 -0.27 2.43 17.43
CA ILE A 120 -0.06 2.72 18.85
C ILE A 120 -1.19 3.62 19.37
N PRO A 121 -1.79 3.34 20.55
CA PRO A 121 -2.71 4.27 21.17
C PRO A 121 -2.05 5.61 21.46
N GLY A 122 -2.75 6.72 21.22
CA GLY A 122 -2.24 8.07 21.50
C GLY A 122 -1.83 8.32 22.97
N ALA A 123 -2.31 7.50 23.91
CA ALA A 123 -1.90 7.54 25.30
C ALA A 123 -0.40 7.24 25.50
N PHE A 124 0.23 6.51 24.57
CA PHE A 124 1.64 6.12 24.64
C PHE A 124 2.58 6.98 23.79
N THR A 125 2.06 8.05 23.15
CA THR A 125 2.84 8.92 22.28
C THR A 125 3.33 10.21 22.97
N HIS A 126 3.07 10.33 24.27
CA HIS A 126 3.43 11.50 25.08
C HIS A 126 4.30 11.09 26.27
N GLY A 127 5.31 11.91 26.59
CA GLY A 127 6.22 11.69 27.72
C GLY A 127 7.64 11.33 27.30
N HIS A 128 8.49 11.07 28.30
CA HIS A 128 9.93 10.80 28.11
C HIS A 128 10.21 9.48 27.39
N ASP A 129 9.46 8.43 27.74
CA ASP A 129 9.59 7.08 27.19
C ASP A 129 8.41 6.73 26.26
N ALA A 130 8.00 7.72 25.47
CA ALA A 130 6.90 7.60 24.51
C ALA A 130 7.32 6.84 23.25
N ALA A 131 6.42 6.01 22.75
CA ALA A 131 6.52 5.45 21.41
C ALA A 131 6.32 6.56 20.37
N LYS A 132 7.11 6.52 19.30
CA LYS A 132 7.04 7.49 18.21
C LYS A 132 6.60 6.80 16.93
N THR A 133 5.86 7.55 16.11
CA THR A 133 5.65 7.17 14.71
C THR A 133 7.00 6.89 14.05
N GLY A 134 7.10 5.75 13.39
CA GLY A 134 8.32 5.28 12.73
C GLY A 134 9.25 4.44 13.60
N ASP A 135 9.02 4.33 14.91
CA ASP A 135 9.76 3.37 15.72
C ASP A 135 9.57 1.96 15.17
N TYR A 136 10.65 1.18 15.14
CA TYR A 136 10.60 -0.22 14.74
C TYR A 136 9.85 -1.04 15.79
N ALA A 137 9.10 -2.03 15.33
CA ALA A 137 8.28 -2.86 16.18
C ALA A 137 8.21 -4.30 15.69
N LEU A 138 7.79 -5.20 16.58
CA LEU A 138 7.43 -6.57 16.27
C LEU A 138 5.97 -6.79 16.65
N VAL A 139 5.25 -7.49 15.80
CA VAL A 139 3.96 -8.10 16.13
C VAL A 139 4.17 -9.59 16.25
N ILE A 140 3.78 -10.18 17.38
CA ILE A 140 4.10 -11.58 17.72
C ILE A 140 2.80 -12.32 18.01
N PHE A 141 2.62 -13.47 17.34
CA PHE A 141 1.46 -14.33 17.53
C PHE A 141 1.82 -15.78 17.23
N GLY A 142 1.55 -16.68 18.19
CA GLY A 142 2.00 -18.07 18.11
C GLY A 142 3.53 -18.14 17.93
N ASP A 143 3.98 -18.88 16.93
CA ASP A 143 5.40 -19.00 16.58
C ASP A 143 5.87 -17.96 15.54
N GLY A 144 5.00 -17.01 15.18
CA GLY A 144 5.30 -15.95 14.21
C GLY A 144 5.78 -14.66 14.87
N ILE A 145 6.90 -14.11 14.37
CA ILE A 145 7.39 -12.78 14.71
C ILE A 145 7.42 -11.94 13.44
N TYR A 146 6.59 -10.90 13.39
CA TYR A 146 6.38 -10.08 12.20
C TYR A 146 7.01 -8.70 12.39
N PRO A 147 8.12 -8.39 11.68
CA PRO A 147 8.70 -7.05 11.67
C PRO A 147 7.70 -6.01 11.19
N ALA A 148 7.63 -4.88 11.87
CA ALA A 148 6.69 -3.81 11.59
C ALA A 148 7.29 -2.45 11.99
N ILE A 149 6.61 -1.39 11.60
CA ILE A 149 6.86 -0.03 12.09
C ILE A 149 5.64 0.49 12.84
N VAL A 150 5.83 1.42 13.77
CA VAL A 150 4.72 2.20 14.33
C VAL A 150 4.20 3.14 13.24
N GLY A 151 3.14 2.71 12.57
CA GLY A 151 2.64 3.33 11.34
C GLY A 151 1.51 4.32 11.57
N ASP A 152 0.69 4.09 12.59
CA ASP A 152 -0.41 4.99 12.92
C ASP A 152 -0.60 5.19 14.43
N ILE A 153 -1.34 6.25 14.77
CA ILE A 153 -1.71 6.60 16.13
C ILE A 153 -3.23 6.46 16.23
N GLY A 154 -3.65 5.47 17.01
CA GLY A 154 -5.04 5.14 17.25
C GLY A 154 -5.64 5.91 18.44
N PRO A 155 -6.93 5.67 18.73
CA PRO A 155 -7.60 6.18 19.93
C PRO A 155 -6.84 5.82 21.21
N ASN A 156 -6.95 6.68 22.24
CA ASN A 156 -6.19 6.52 23.49
C ASN A 156 -6.53 5.24 24.27
N ASP A 157 -7.74 4.71 24.07
CA ASP A 157 -8.32 3.60 24.81
C ASP A 157 -8.33 2.28 24.02
N LYS A 158 -7.73 2.25 22.82
CA LYS A 158 -7.71 1.07 21.95
C LYS A 158 -6.29 0.64 21.61
N VAL A 159 -5.89 -0.51 22.13
CA VAL A 159 -4.69 -1.27 21.75
C VAL A 159 -5.10 -2.45 20.89
N GLY A 160 -4.18 -2.94 20.06
CA GLY A 160 -4.37 -4.19 19.33
C GLY A 160 -4.79 -3.95 17.89
N GLU A 161 -4.11 -3.05 17.19
CA GLU A 161 -4.39 -2.78 15.78
C GLU A 161 -3.10 -2.96 14.97
N ALA A 162 -3.20 -3.66 13.85
CA ALA A 162 -2.10 -3.89 12.92
C ALA A 162 -2.58 -3.78 11.48
N SER A 163 -1.64 -3.53 10.57
CA SER A 163 -1.95 -3.39 9.16
C SER A 163 -2.63 -4.64 8.60
N PHE A 164 -3.50 -4.42 7.62
CA PHE A 164 -4.22 -5.50 6.96
C PHE A 164 -3.29 -6.58 6.38
N ARG A 165 -2.07 -6.19 5.98
CA ARG A 165 -0.99 -7.11 5.60
C ARG A 165 -0.63 -8.09 6.70
N ILE A 166 -0.35 -7.61 7.91
CA ILE A 166 -0.03 -8.46 9.07
C ILE A 166 -1.23 -9.33 9.44
N ALA A 167 -2.43 -8.74 9.46
CA ALA A 167 -3.65 -9.47 9.76
C ALA A 167 -3.90 -10.64 8.78
N LYS A 168 -3.69 -10.43 7.48
CA LYS A 168 -3.80 -11.49 6.45
C LYS A 168 -2.74 -12.56 6.58
N GLN A 169 -1.52 -12.18 6.97
CA GLN A 169 -0.44 -13.14 7.22
C GLN A 169 -0.75 -14.06 8.39
N ILE A 170 -1.37 -13.53 9.46
CA ILE A 170 -1.79 -14.30 10.64
C ILE A 170 -3.03 -15.15 10.33
N ASN A 171 -4.03 -14.55 9.67
CA ASN A 171 -5.27 -15.22 9.33
C ASN A 171 -5.69 -14.85 7.90
N PRO A 172 -5.60 -15.79 6.94
CA PRO A 172 -6.01 -15.55 5.55
C PRO A 172 -7.48 -15.13 5.38
N GLN A 173 -8.34 -15.36 6.37
CA GLN A 173 -9.75 -14.95 6.37
C GLN A 173 -9.98 -13.55 6.95
N ALA A 174 -8.94 -12.87 7.42
CA ALA A 174 -9.07 -11.51 7.93
C ALA A 174 -9.62 -10.58 6.83
N THR A 175 -10.44 -9.62 7.21
CA THR A 175 -10.91 -8.51 6.36
C THR A 175 -10.86 -7.23 7.19
N PRO A 176 -11.05 -6.03 6.61
CA PRO A 176 -11.20 -4.81 7.40
C PRO A 176 -12.32 -4.87 8.46
N TYR A 177 -13.22 -5.86 8.37
CA TYR A 177 -14.34 -6.06 9.30
C TYR A 177 -14.29 -7.40 10.04
N ASN A 178 -13.30 -8.25 9.75
CA ASN A 178 -13.12 -9.55 10.36
C ASN A 178 -11.73 -9.63 10.94
N ARG A 179 -11.64 -9.52 12.27
CA ARG A 179 -10.39 -9.51 13.01
C ARG A 179 -9.66 -10.87 12.93
N PRO A 180 -8.32 -10.88 12.80
CA PRO A 180 -7.55 -12.12 12.77
C PRO A 180 -7.49 -12.85 14.12
N VAL A 181 -7.49 -12.11 15.24
CA VAL A 181 -7.33 -12.66 16.60
C VAL A 181 -8.27 -11.94 17.57
N SER A 182 -9.10 -12.68 18.31
CA SER A 182 -10.08 -12.11 19.27
C SER A 182 -9.67 -12.25 20.74
N ASP A 183 -8.67 -13.09 21.04
CA ASP A 183 -8.15 -13.28 22.39
C ASP A 183 -6.94 -12.37 22.63
N LEU A 184 -6.61 -12.09 23.90
CA LEU A 184 -5.43 -11.32 24.32
C LEU A 184 -4.10 -12.09 24.14
N LYS A 185 -3.81 -12.54 22.93
CA LYS A 185 -2.69 -13.43 22.57
C LYS A 185 -1.69 -12.79 21.63
N VAL A 186 -1.94 -11.58 21.15
CA VAL A 186 -1.01 -10.85 20.30
C VAL A 186 -0.14 -9.97 21.18
N THR A 187 1.17 -10.09 20.99
CA THR A 187 2.15 -9.23 21.65
C THR A 187 2.69 -8.22 20.65
N TYR A 188 2.66 -6.96 21.02
CA TYR A 188 3.26 -5.86 20.27
C TYR A 188 4.47 -5.37 21.04
N LEU A 189 5.63 -5.39 20.42
CA LEU A 189 6.89 -4.96 21.03
C LEU A 189 7.45 -3.79 20.22
N ILE A 190 7.46 -2.60 20.80
CA ILE A 190 7.95 -1.38 20.16
C ILE A 190 9.34 -1.07 20.70
N PHE A 191 10.32 -0.89 19.81
CA PHE A 191 11.67 -0.45 20.19
C PHE A 191 11.73 1.07 20.22
N LEU A 192 11.72 1.66 21.41
CA LEU A 192 11.55 3.09 21.59
C LEU A 192 12.75 3.89 21.08
N GLY A 193 12.47 4.99 20.37
CA GLY A 193 13.50 5.91 19.89
C GLY A 193 14.37 5.33 18.78
N THR A 194 13.79 4.47 17.94
CA THR A 194 14.46 3.82 16.81
C THR A 194 14.00 4.36 15.45
N ALA A 195 13.00 5.25 15.44
CA ALA A 195 12.52 5.88 14.22
C ALA A 195 13.65 6.52 13.40
N ASP A 196 13.63 6.23 12.10
CA ASP A 196 14.53 6.90 11.15
C ASP A 196 14.28 8.41 11.13
N PRO A 197 15.32 9.24 10.93
CA PRO A 197 15.15 10.69 10.87
C PRO A 197 14.36 11.16 9.64
N GLN A 198 14.37 10.36 8.57
CA GLN A 198 13.64 10.65 7.34
C GLN A 198 12.71 9.50 7.00
N PHE A 199 11.42 9.82 6.89
CA PHE A 199 10.41 8.85 6.50
C PHE A 199 10.35 8.70 4.97
N GLY A 200 9.98 7.49 4.55
CA GLY A 200 9.84 7.09 3.16
C GLY A 200 9.03 5.80 3.07
N PRO A 201 8.79 5.29 1.85
CA PRO A 201 8.18 3.97 1.69
C PRO A 201 9.03 2.93 2.42
N PRO A 202 8.42 1.96 3.13
CA PRO A 202 9.18 0.96 3.87
C PRO A 202 10.14 0.18 2.97
N ASP A 203 11.41 0.14 3.35
CA ASP A 203 12.38 -0.82 2.83
C ASP A 203 12.24 -2.10 3.66
N LEU A 204 11.73 -3.17 3.05
CA LEU A 204 11.36 -4.40 3.75
C LEU A 204 12.59 -5.19 4.23
N GLU A 205 13.72 -5.10 3.52
CA GLU A 205 14.98 -5.72 3.94
C GLU A 205 15.56 -4.96 5.14
N LYS A 206 15.66 -3.64 5.02
CA LYS A 206 16.10 -2.79 6.13
C LYS A 206 15.21 -2.99 7.36
N LEU A 207 13.89 -3.11 7.15
CA LEU A 207 12.94 -3.36 8.23
C LEU A 207 13.27 -4.65 8.97
N GLN A 208 13.49 -5.74 8.24
CA GLN A 208 13.86 -7.03 8.83
C GLN A 208 15.19 -6.91 9.59
N GLU A 209 16.22 -6.33 8.96
CA GLU A 209 17.56 -6.20 9.55
C GLU A 209 17.55 -5.37 10.85
N GLN A 210 16.86 -4.22 10.85
CA GLN A 210 16.78 -3.37 12.04
C GLN A 210 15.99 -4.04 13.16
N CYS A 211 14.87 -4.69 12.84
CA CYS A 211 14.10 -5.43 13.84
C CYS A 211 14.91 -6.60 14.43
N GLN A 212 15.67 -7.31 13.60
CA GLN A 212 16.56 -8.38 14.05
C GLN A 212 17.62 -7.83 15.00
N LYS A 213 18.29 -6.74 14.62
CA LYS A 213 19.26 -6.08 15.48
C LYS A 213 18.67 -5.69 16.84
N PHE A 214 17.48 -5.09 16.87
CA PHE A 214 16.89 -4.63 18.13
C PHE A 214 16.36 -5.76 19.01
N VAL A 215 15.89 -6.87 18.43
CA VAL A 215 15.54 -8.05 19.23
C VAL A 215 16.78 -8.68 19.84
N ASP A 216 17.91 -8.73 19.11
CA ASP A 216 19.18 -9.26 19.62
C ASP A 216 19.73 -8.42 20.77
N GLU A 217 19.53 -7.10 20.74
CA GLU A 217 19.89 -6.19 21.84
C GLU A 217 19.14 -6.46 23.16
N ILE A 218 18.03 -7.20 23.13
CA ILE A 218 17.21 -7.55 24.31
C ILE A 218 17.17 -9.04 24.62
N GLY A 219 18.07 -9.83 24.03
CA GLY A 219 18.20 -11.28 24.30
C GLY A 219 17.93 -12.19 23.10
N GLY A 220 17.53 -11.62 21.96
CA GLY A 220 17.30 -12.35 20.71
C GLY A 220 15.96 -13.08 20.64
N SER A 221 15.67 -13.63 19.46
CA SER A 221 14.53 -14.50 19.21
C SER A 221 14.97 -15.96 19.03
N THR A 222 14.15 -16.90 19.49
CA THR A 222 14.37 -18.34 19.29
C THR A 222 13.86 -18.83 17.92
N VAL A 223 13.04 -18.03 17.25
CA VAL A 223 12.52 -18.24 15.91
C VAL A 223 12.93 -17.09 15.00
N PRO A 224 13.15 -17.32 13.70
CA PRO A 224 13.50 -16.25 12.77
C PRO A 224 12.35 -15.26 12.61
N LEU A 225 12.69 -13.98 12.48
CA LEU A 225 11.74 -12.95 12.09
C LEU A 225 11.22 -13.21 10.67
N HIS A 226 9.93 -12.95 10.47
CA HIS A 226 9.29 -13.09 9.16
C HIS A 226 9.94 -12.16 8.13
N HIS A 227 10.15 -12.68 6.93
CA HIS A 227 10.69 -11.93 5.79
C HIS A 227 9.55 -11.52 4.86
N TRP A 228 9.42 -10.21 4.63
CA TRP A 228 8.32 -9.64 3.87
C TRP A 228 8.65 -9.52 2.38
N GLU A 229 7.86 -10.16 1.52
CA GLU A 229 8.01 -10.01 0.07
C GLU A 229 7.49 -8.64 -0.43
N ASN A 230 8.10 -8.09 -1.48
CA ASN A 230 7.53 -6.92 -2.14
C ASN A 230 6.39 -7.32 -3.07
N ILE A 231 5.16 -6.95 -2.71
CA ILE A 231 3.94 -7.27 -3.46
C ILE A 231 3.41 -6.10 -4.29
N ILE A 232 4.13 -4.98 -4.33
CA ILE A 232 3.73 -3.79 -5.10
C ILE A 232 4.23 -3.98 -6.55
N PRO A 233 3.35 -3.92 -7.56
CA PRO A 233 3.78 -4.01 -8.95
C PRO A 233 4.79 -2.91 -9.30
N PRO A 234 5.83 -3.21 -10.10
CA PRO A 234 6.75 -2.18 -10.57
C PRO A 234 5.97 -1.12 -11.38
N PRO A 235 6.34 0.16 -11.28
CA PRO A 235 5.73 1.20 -12.09
C PRO A 235 5.86 0.86 -13.59
N PRO A 236 4.86 1.20 -14.43
CA PRO A 236 4.94 0.90 -15.86
C PRO A 236 6.16 1.59 -16.47
N THR A 237 7.03 0.80 -17.12
CA THR A 237 8.20 1.32 -17.85
C THR A 237 7.74 2.34 -18.90
N PRO A 238 8.34 3.54 -18.98
CA PRO A 238 7.99 4.50 -20.02
C PRO A 238 8.22 3.86 -21.39
N THR A 239 7.17 3.83 -22.22
CA THR A 239 7.26 3.37 -23.61
C THR A 239 8.27 4.25 -24.34
N PRO A 240 9.30 3.70 -25.01
CA PRO A 240 10.26 4.51 -25.75
C PRO A 240 9.51 5.30 -26.83
N SER A 241 9.65 6.63 -26.78
CA SER A 241 9.10 7.53 -27.79
C SER A 241 9.68 7.16 -29.16
N PRO A 242 8.86 6.99 -30.21
CA PRO A 242 9.38 6.65 -31.53
C PRO A 242 10.27 7.79 -32.05
N THR A 243 11.49 7.45 -32.43
CA THR A 243 12.42 8.32 -33.16
C THR A 243 11.76 8.79 -34.47
N PRO A 244 11.79 10.09 -34.83
CA PRO A 244 11.16 10.55 -36.05
C PRO A 244 11.85 9.93 -37.28
N THR A 245 11.08 9.20 -38.08
CA THR A 245 11.52 8.60 -39.35
C THR A 245 11.71 9.71 -40.38
N VAL A 246 12.92 9.82 -40.93
CA VAL A 246 13.26 10.72 -42.03
C VAL A 246 12.60 10.21 -43.32
N SER A 247 11.80 11.05 -43.98
CA SER A 247 11.08 10.72 -45.21
C SER A 247 12.03 10.74 -46.43
N PRO A 248 12.11 9.70 -47.27
CA PRO A 248 12.88 9.74 -48.51
C PRO A 248 12.08 10.40 -49.66
N SER A 249 12.80 11.15 -50.51
CA SER A 249 12.32 11.80 -51.74
C SER A 249 12.28 10.79 -52.92
N PRO A 250 11.39 10.92 -53.93
CA PRO A 250 11.22 9.89 -54.94
C PRO A 250 12.25 9.95 -56.08
N THR A 251 12.74 8.78 -56.50
CA THR A 251 13.70 8.60 -57.60
C THR A 251 12.99 8.19 -58.91
N SER A 252 13.49 8.72 -60.03
CA SER A 252 12.97 8.56 -61.39
C SER A 252 13.31 7.23 -62.09
N THR A 253 12.39 6.84 -62.98
CA THR A 253 12.28 5.67 -63.86
C THR A 253 13.38 5.52 -64.95
N SER A 254 13.76 4.27 -65.29
CA SER A 254 14.11 3.84 -66.67
C SER A 254 14.13 2.30 -66.83
N SER A 255 13.89 1.83 -68.06
CA SER A 255 13.81 0.46 -68.61
C SER A 255 14.56 0.45 -69.98
N PRO A 256 14.67 -0.63 -70.80
CA PRO A 256 14.89 -2.09 -70.57
C PRO A 256 15.92 -2.79 -71.54
N GLY A 257 16.23 -4.09 -71.30
CA GLY A 257 16.51 -5.15 -72.31
C GLY A 257 17.96 -5.69 -72.48
N PRO A 258 18.23 -6.86 -73.14
CA PRO A 258 17.42 -8.10 -73.27
C PRO A 258 18.17 -9.48 -73.23
N SER A 259 17.37 -10.56 -73.08
CA SER A 259 17.40 -11.92 -73.68
C SER A 259 18.50 -12.99 -73.44
N SER A 260 18.09 -14.17 -72.91
CA SER A 260 18.05 -15.47 -73.64
C SER A 260 17.42 -16.64 -72.81
N PRO A 261 16.90 -17.73 -73.43
CA PRO A 261 15.75 -18.53 -72.96
C PRO A 261 16.05 -20.07 -72.83
N PRO A 262 15.09 -21.03 -72.97
CA PRO A 262 14.13 -21.52 -71.95
C PRO A 262 14.07 -23.08 -71.83
N ALA A 263 13.38 -23.61 -70.80
CA ALA A 263 12.66 -24.90 -70.80
C ALA A 263 11.92 -25.08 -69.44
N ALA A 264 10.78 -25.73 -69.27
CA ALA A 264 9.51 -25.91 -69.99
C ALA A 264 8.48 -26.40 -68.91
N PRO A 265 7.16 -26.19 -69.05
CA PRO A 265 6.12 -26.45 -68.01
C PRO A 265 5.27 -27.72 -68.38
N PRO A 266 4.01 -28.00 -67.92
CA PRO A 266 3.10 -27.31 -66.97
C PRO A 266 2.23 -28.20 -66.00
N SER A 267 1.62 -27.49 -65.04
CA SER A 267 0.27 -27.54 -64.41
C SER A 267 -0.61 -28.81 -64.19
N ALA A 268 -1.12 -28.87 -62.95
CA ALA A 268 -2.51 -29.07 -62.45
C ALA A 268 -3.36 -30.31 -62.81
N THR A 269 -4.11 -30.88 -61.84
CA THR A 269 -5.59 -31.07 -61.85
C THR A 269 -6.11 -31.78 -60.56
N PHE A 270 -7.31 -31.35 -60.16
CA PHE A 270 -8.29 -31.85 -59.17
C PHE A 270 -8.60 -33.37 -59.17
N ALA A 271 -9.08 -33.90 -58.03
CA ALA A 271 -10.24 -34.83 -57.96
C ALA A 271 -10.73 -35.10 -56.51
N PHE A 272 -12.02 -34.91 -56.25
CA PHE A 272 -12.80 -35.55 -55.16
C PHE A 272 -13.40 -36.87 -55.70
N PRO A 273 -13.78 -37.85 -54.85
CA PRO A 273 -15.22 -38.10 -54.67
C PRO A 273 -15.70 -38.63 -53.27
N ILE A 274 -16.89 -38.15 -52.87
CA ILE A 274 -18.16 -38.83 -52.46
C ILE A 274 -18.25 -39.77 -51.22
N SER A 275 -19.36 -39.58 -50.50
CA SER A 275 -19.88 -40.06 -49.20
C SER A 275 -20.43 -41.51 -49.08
N SER A 276 -20.40 -42.02 -47.82
CA SER A 276 -21.44 -42.77 -47.04
C SER A 276 -21.97 -44.15 -47.54
N PRO A 277 -22.53 -45.06 -46.69
CA PRO A 277 -23.29 -44.83 -45.44
C PRO A 277 -23.09 -45.78 -44.23
N THR A 278 -23.68 -45.36 -43.09
CA THR A 278 -24.12 -46.10 -41.87
C THR A 278 -25.14 -47.22 -42.19
N PRO A 279 -25.66 -48.09 -41.27
CA PRO A 279 -25.94 -47.96 -39.81
C PRO A 279 -25.36 -49.14 -38.99
N GLY A 280 -25.34 -49.23 -37.66
CA GLY A 280 -26.11 -48.65 -36.57
C GLY A 280 -26.48 -49.79 -35.60
N ARG A 281 -26.15 -49.63 -34.32
CA ARG A 281 -26.94 -50.10 -33.17
C ARG A 281 -26.46 -49.39 -31.91
#